data_AF-A0A2I0NQJ7-F1
#
_entry.id   AF-A0A2I0NQJ7-F1
#
_cell.length_a   1.000
_cell.length_b   1.000
_cell.length_c   1.000
_cell.angle_alpha   90.00
_cell.angle_beta   90.00
_cell.angle_gamma   90.00
#
_symmetry.space_group_name_H-M   'P 1'
#
loop_
_entity.id
_entity.type
_entity.pdbx_description
1 polymer ?
#
loop_
_entity_poly.entity_id
_entity_poly.type
_entity_poly.pdbx_seq_one_letter_code
_entity_poly.pdbx_strand_id
1 'polypeptide(L)' 'MNLRVLEVLVAFGCLALFIVLLVMLPTLMAGMEGLAYIVALVVFIAVLSTAGYTIDKMAA' A
#
# COMPACT_ATOMS: atom_id res chain seq x y z
N MET A 1 6.58 -21.06 4.49
CA MET A 1 6.30 -20.15 5.63
C MET A 1 4.88 -20.40 6.11
N ASN A 2 4.60 -20.19 7.38
CA ASN A 2 3.21 -20.21 7.86
C ASN A 2 2.45 -19.04 7.21
N LEU A 3 1.28 -19.32 6.61
CA LEU A 3 0.47 -18.35 5.86
C LEU A 3 0.18 -17.07 6.65
N ARG A 4 -0.01 -17.20 7.96
CA ARG A 4 -0.18 -16.04 8.87
C ARG A 4 1.03 -15.10 8.89
N VAL A 5 2.25 -15.63 8.77
CA VAL A 5 3.46 -14.81 8.76
C VAL A 5 3.53 -14.00 7.46
N LEU A 6 3.09 -14.59 6.34
CA LEU A 6 3.02 -13.89 5.05
C LEU A 6 2.00 -12.74 5.10
N GLU A 7 0.82 -12.96 5.68
CA GLU A 7 -0.20 -11.92 5.89
C GLU A 7 0.34 -10.74 6.69
N VAL A 8 0.99 -11.01 7.83
CA VAL A 8 1.58 -9.96 8.68
C VAL A 8 2.66 -9.19 7.94
N LEU A 9 3.54 -9.89 7.21
CA LEU A 9 4.62 -9.25 6.46
C LEU A 9 4.09 -8.37 5.34
N VAL A 10 3.04 -8.81 4.64
CA VAL A 10 2.39 -8.05 3.57
C VAL A 10 1.66 -6.84 4.12
N ALA A 11 0.95 -6.98 5.24
CA ALA A 11 0.31 -5.85 5.90
C ALA A 11 1.35 -4.79 6.32
N PHE A 12 2.47 -5.23 6.89
CA PHE A 12 3.56 -4.34 7.28
C PHE A 12 4.22 -3.67 6.08
N GLY A 13 4.43 -4.41 4.98
CA GLY A 13 4.95 -3.89 3.72
C GLY A 13 4.03 -2.85 3.08
N CYS A 14 2.71 -3.10 3.06
CA CYS A 14 1.72 -2.14 2.57
C CYS A 14 1.72 -0.86 3.41
N LEU A 15 1.82 -0.99 4.74
CA LEU A 15 1.87 0.17 5.63
C LEU A 15 3.13 1.01 5.38
N ALA A 16 4.30 0.36 5.27
CA ALA A 16 5.55 1.06 4.95
C ALA A 16 5.46 1.79 3.60
N LEU A 17 4.93 1.12 2.57
CA LEU A 17 4.70 1.71 1.25
C LEU A 17 3.78 2.93 1.32
N PHE A 18 2.70 2.86 2.11
CA PHE A 18 1.79 3.99 2.28
C PHE A 18 2.47 5.20 2.91
N ILE A 19 3.26 4.99 3.96
CA ILE A 19 4.03 6.07 4.61
C ILE A 19 5.00 6.71 3.61
N VAL A 20 5.71 5.90 2.82
CA VAL A 20 6.61 6.41 1.78
C VAL A 20 5.85 7.26 0.77
N LEU A 21 4.67 6.83 0.32
CA LEU A 21 3.84 7.62 -0.59
C LEU A 21 3.38 8.94 0.05
N LEU A 22 2.96 8.93 1.32
CA LEU A 22 2.53 10.15 2.03
C LEU A 22 3.66 11.18 2.18
N VAL A 23 4.91 10.75 2.28
CA VAL A 23 6.06 11.66 2.42
C VAL A 23 6.57 12.10 1.05
N MET A 24 6.75 11.17 0.12
CA MET A 24 7.43 11.45 -1.15
C MET A 24 6.51 12.13 -2.16
N LEU A 25 5.26 11.68 -2.30
CA LEU A 25 4.38 12.15 -3.37
C LEU A 25 4.05 13.65 -3.28
N PRO A 26 3.73 14.21 -2.09
CA PRO A 26 3.49 15.65 -1.96
C PRO A 26 4.72 16.49 -2.30
N THR A 27 5.94 16.01 -2.00
CA THR A 27 7.17 16.73 -2.35
C THR A 27 7.43 16.76 -3.84
N LEU A 28 7.02 15.70 -4.56
CA LEU A 28 7.12 15.61 -6.02
C LEU A 28 6.02 16.41 -6.72
N MET A 29 4.88 16.62 -6.06
CA MET A 29 3.71 17.34 -6.60
C MET A 29 3.49 18.66 -5.86
N ALA A 30 4.56 19.43 -5.66
CA ALA A 30 4.51 20.73 -4.98
C ALA A 30 3.51 21.68 -5.66
N GLY A 31 2.64 22.32 -4.86
CA GLY A 31 1.54 23.17 -5.35
C GLY A 31 0.25 22.40 -5.69
N MET A 32 0.23 21.07 -5.56
CA MET A 32 -0.95 20.22 -5.67
C MET A 32 -1.01 19.18 -4.55
N GLU A 33 -0.58 19.54 -3.32
CA GLU A 33 -0.37 18.55 -2.25
C GLU A 33 -1.65 17.77 -1.90
N GLY A 34 -2.81 18.43 -1.95
CA GLY A 34 -4.10 17.77 -1.71
C GLY A 34 -4.38 16.61 -2.66
N LEU A 35 -4.08 16.77 -3.94
CA LEU A 35 -4.24 15.71 -4.94
C LEU A 35 -3.21 14.60 -4.74
N ALA A 36 -2.00 14.94 -4.30
CA ALA A 36 -0.97 13.94 -4.00
C ALA A 36 -1.42 12.95 -2.92
N TYR A 37 -2.09 13.42 -1.87
CA TYR A 37 -2.64 12.52 -0.83
C TYR A 37 -3.74 11.60 -1.36
N ILE A 38 -4.59 12.11 -2.26
CA ILE A 38 -5.64 11.29 -2.89
C ILE A 38 -5.00 10.21 -3.77
N VAL A 39 -4.00 10.56 -4.58
CA VAL A 39 -3.27 9.59 -5.41
C VAL A 39 -2.58 8.55 -4.53
N ALA A 40 -1.92 8.96 -3.44
CA ALA A 40 -1.30 8.03 -2.49
C ALA A 40 -2.30 7.03 -1.90
N LEU A 41 -3.52 7.49 -1.54
CA LEU A 41 -4.60 6.62 -1.06
C LEU A 41 -5.08 5.64 -2.13
N VAL A 42 -5.29 6.11 -3.36
CA VAL A 42 -5.75 5.24 -4.47
C VAL A 42 -4.72 4.15 -4.75
N VAL A 43 -3.43 4.51 -4.82
CA VAL A 43 -2.34 3.55 -5.04
C VAL A 43 -2.26 2.55 -3.89
N PHE A 44 -2.34 3.02 -2.64
CA PHE A 44 -2.32 2.16 -1.47
C PHE A 44 -3.45 1.12 -1.48
N ILE A 45 -4.69 1.55 -1.75
CA ILE A 45 -5.85 0.66 -1.81
C ILE A 45 -5.68 -0.37 -2.92
N ALA A 46 -5.20 0.04 -4.09
CA ALA A 46 -4.95 -0.87 -5.21
C ALA A 46 -3.90 -1.94 -4.85
N VAL A 47 -2.81 -1.54 -4.19
CA VAL A 47 -1.76 -2.47 -3.74
C VAL A 47 -2.28 -3.41 -2.65
N LEU A 48 -3.00 -2.89 -1.65
CA LEU A 48 -3.57 -3.72 -0.58
C LEU A 48 -4.58 -4.74 -1.13
N SER A 49 -5.43 -4.32 -2.07
CA SER A 49 -6.43 -5.18 -2.71
C SER A 49 -5.78 -6.29 -3.52
N THR A 50 -4.76 -5.97 -4.33
CA THR A 50 -4.02 -6.98 -5.10
C THR A 50 -3.26 -7.93 -4.20
N ALA A 51 -2.58 -7.43 -3.17
CA ALA A 51 -1.86 -8.26 -2.21
C ALA A 51 -2.80 -9.20 -1.44
N GLY A 52 -3.94 -8.68 -0.94
CA GLY A 52 -4.96 -9.48 -0.27
C GLY A 52 -5.54 -10.58 -1.18
N TYR A 53 -5.88 -10.24 -2.43
CA TYR A 53 -6.35 -11.21 -3.41
C TYR A 53 -5.33 -12.31 -3.71
N THR A 54 -4.04 -11.95 -3.82
CA THR A 54 -2.99 -12.96 -4.08
C THR A 54 -2.79 -13.92 -2.91
N ILE A 55 -2.90 -13.43 -1.67
CA ILE A 55 -2.81 -14.29 -0.48
C ILE A 55 -4.03 -15.20 -0.40
N ASP A 56 -5.23 -14.66 -0.60
CA ASP A 56 -6.47 -15.42 -0.60
C ASP A 56 -6.42 -16.58 -1.62
N LYS A 57 -5.94 -16.29 -2.83
CA LYS A 57 -5.73 -17.31 -3.87
C LYS A 57 -4.67 -18.38 -3.51
N MET A 58 -3.70 -18.07 -2.65
CA MET A 58 -2.71 -19.04 -2.16
C MET A 58 -3.22 -19.85 -0.96
N ALA A 59 -4.24 -19.36 -0.26
CA ALA A 59 -4.84 -19.99 0.90
C ALA A 59 -6.00 -20.94 0.54
N ALA A 60 -6.70 -20.65 -0.56
CA ALA A 60 -7.76 -21.49 -1.16
C ALA A 60 -7.19 -22.64 -2.01
#